data_AF-A0A1D9QCJ5-F1
#
_entry.id   AF-A0A1D9QCJ5-F1
#
_cell.length_a   1.000
_cell.length_b   1.000
_cell.length_c   1.000
_cell.angle_alpha   90.00
_cell.angle_beta   90.00
_cell.angle_gamma   90.00
#
_symmetry.space_group_name_H-M   'P 1'
#
loop_
_entity.id
_entity.type
_entity.pdbx_description
1 polymer ?
#
loop_
_entity_poly.entity_id
_entity_poly.type
_entity_poly.pdbx_seq_one_letter_code
_entity_poly.pdbx_strand_id
1 'polypeptide(L)'
;MESPQKTLDQDEAKMQTAVSLQTDISCMSSQITTFIDQIGPAITTLERLQAAWHDMSSDLQNIYDLVAEEFTGEVPTMGIGELGLNNIIEEWNALKDDVQNYRSTVYLTDDPAILTPEEYNNALQDASGAKIA
;
A
#
# COMPACT_ATOMS: atom_id res chain seq x y z
N MET A 1 -27.46 42.13 -26.85
CA MET A 1 -26.41 42.41 -25.85
C MET A 1 -26.90 41.84 -24.55
N GLU A 2 -26.17 40.89 -23.96
CA GLU A 2 -26.47 40.42 -22.61
C GLU A 2 -26.26 41.57 -21.61
N SER A 3 -27.01 41.57 -20.51
CA SER A 3 -26.85 42.64 -19.52
C SER A 3 -25.48 42.52 -18.85
N PRO A 4 -24.83 43.63 -18.49
CA PRO A 4 -23.56 43.62 -17.77
C PRO A 4 -23.58 42.76 -16.50
N GLN A 5 -24.73 42.69 -15.82
CA GLN A 5 -24.93 41.84 -14.65
C GLN A 5 -24.79 40.35 -14.98
N LYS A 6 -25.40 39.90 -16.09
CA LYS A 6 -25.34 38.50 -16.51
C LYS A 6 -23.90 38.08 -16.85
N THR A 7 -23.11 38.98 -17.42
CA THR A 7 -21.69 38.73 -17.70
C THR A 7 -20.88 38.63 -16.42
N LEU A 8 -21.11 39.51 -15.45
CA LEU A 8 -20.46 39.46 -14.13
C LEU A 8 -20.77 38.15 -13.40
N ASP A 9 -22.04 37.73 -13.37
CA ASP A 9 -22.46 36.49 -12.71
C ASP A 9 -21.83 35.25 -13.38
N GLN A 10 -21.71 35.25 -14.72
CA GLN A 10 -21.04 34.18 -15.46
C GLN A 10 -19.53 34.11 -15.18
N ASP A 11 -18.87 35.26 -15.05
CA ASP A 11 -17.43 35.30 -14.79
C ASP A 11 -17.11 34.92 -13.34
N GLU A 12 -17.97 35.26 -12.39
CA GLU A 12 -17.87 34.78 -11.00
C GLU A 12 -18.02 33.25 -10.93
N ALA A 13 -19.00 32.67 -11.63
CA ALA A 13 -19.17 31.22 -11.69
C ALA A 13 -17.93 30.52 -12.29
N LYS A 14 -17.37 31.06 -13.39
CA LYS A 14 -16.13 30.52 -13.98
C LYS A 14 -14.95 30.61 -13.02
N MET A 15 -14.84 31.71 -12.26
CA MET A 15 -13.78 31.89 -11.28
C MET A 15 -13.90 30.87 -10.14
N GLN A 16 -15.11 30.61 -9.63
CA GLN A 16 -15.33 29.57 -8.62
C GLN A 16 -14.97 28.17 -9.13
N THR A 17 -15.36 27.84 -10.36
CA THR A 17 -14.96 26.58 -11.00
C THR A 17 -13.44 26.47 -11.15
N ALA A 18 -12.77 27.56 -11.58
CA ALA A 18 -11.32 27.58 -11.75
C ALA A 18 -10.58 27.40 -10.40
N VAL A 19 -11.07 28.04 -9.33
CA VAL A 19 -10.52 27.89 -7.98
C VAL A 19 -10.68 26.44 -7.49
N SER A 20 -11.86 25.86 -7.68
CA SER A 20 -12.13 24.47 -7.28
C SER A 20 -11.20 23.49 -8.00
N LEU A 21 -11.08 23.63 -9.33
CA LEU A 21 -10.17 22.82 -10.13
C LEU A 21 -8.70 23.00 -9.70
N GLN A 22 -8.28 24.22 -9.38
CA GLN A 22 -6.93 24.47 -8.87
C GLN A 22 -6.69 23.78 -7.52
N THR A 23 -7.67 23.84 -6.62
CA THR A 23 -7.62 23.14 -5.33
C THR A 23 -7.49 21.63 -5.53
N ASP A 24 -8.27 21.06 -6.44
CA ASP A 24 -8.23 19.63 -6.73
C ASP A 24 -6.88 19.21 -7.35
N ILE A 25 -6.39 19.95 -8.34
CA ILE A 25 -5.05 19.71 -8.93
C ILE A 25 -3.97 19.79 -7.85
N SER A 26 -4.06 20.76 -6.94
CA SER A 26 -3.09 20.89 -5.84
C SER A 26 -3.17 19.70 -4.88
N CYS A 27 -4.39 19.22 -4.59
CA CYS A 27 -4.62 18.03 -3.77
C CYS A 27 -4.06 16.78 -4.43
N MET A 28 -4.36 16.56 -5.72
CA MET A 28 -3.83 15.45 -6.51
C MET A 28 -2.30 15.47 -6.56
N SER A 29 -1.71 16.64 -6.76
CA SER A 29 -0.26 16.82 -6.71
C SER A 29 0.31 16.37 -5.36
N SER A 30 -0.30 16.80 -4.26
CA SER A 30 0.10 16.38 -2.91
C SER A 30 -0.07 14.87 -2.67
N GLN A 31 -1.13 14.27 -3.21
CA GLN A 31 -1.35 12.82 -3.13
C GLN A 31 -0.29 12.05 -3.93
N ILE A 32 0.06 12.52 -5.13
CA ILE A 32 1.13 11.93 -5.95
C ILE A 32 2.48 12.03 -5.22
N THR A 33 2.80 13.18 -4.62
CA THR A 33 4.02 13.32 -3.81
C THR A 33 4.02 12.35 -2.64
N THR A 34 2.90 12.25 -1.92
CA THR A 34 2.77 11.30 -0.81
C THR A 34 2.97 9.86 -1.28
N PHE A 35 2.40 9.49 -2.43
CA PHE A 35 2.60 8.17 -3.02
C PHE A 35 4.07 7.91 -3.37
N ILE A 36 4.74 8.87 -4.01
CA ILE A 36 6.18 8.78 -4.32
C ILE A 36 7.01 8.61 -3.04
N ASP A 37 6.67 9.34 -1.98
CA ASP A 37 7.36 9.25 -0.69
C ASP A 37 7.18 7.87 -0.03
N GLN A 38 6.12 7.12 -0.35
CA GLN A 38 5.92 5.74 0.10
C GLN A 38 6.75 4.71 -0.69
N ILE A 39 7.18 5.02 -1.92
CA ILE A 39 7.93 4.08 -2.77
C ILE A 39 9.28 3.72 -2.14
N GLY A 40 10.02 4.71 -1.63
CA GLY A 40 11.33 4.48 -1.01
C GLY A 40 11.27 3.52 0.18
N PRO A 41 10.45 3.79 1.20
CA PRO A 41 10.21 2.87 2.31
C PRO A 41 9.73 1.49 1.89
N ALA A 42 8.88 1.40 0.85
CA ALA A 42 8.41 0.12 0.32
C ALA A 42 9.57 -0.70 -0.29
N ILE A 43 10.45 -0.06 -1.08
CA ILE A 43 11.66 -0.71 -1.61
C ILE A 43 12.54 -1.24 -0.47
N THR A 44 12.84 -0.41 0.54
CA THR A 44 13.65 -0.84 1.69
C THR A 44 13.02 -2.02 2.43
N THR A 45 11.69 -2.03 2.54
CA THR A 45 10.97 -3.15 3.18
C THR A 45 11.09 -4.43 2.36
N LEU A 46 10.97 -4.35 1.03
CA LEU A 46 11.15 -5.49 0.13
C LEU A 46 12.59 -6.03 0.14
N GLU A 47 13.60 -5.15 0.16
CA GLU A 47 15.01 -5.54 0.27
C GLU A 47 15.29 -6.28 1.58
N ARG A 48 14.74 -5.81 2.70
CA ARG A 48 14.84 -6.49 4.00
C ARG A 48 14.16 -7.85 3.97
N LEU A 49 13.00 -7.96 3.33
CA LEU A 49 12.31 -9.24 3.17
C LEU A 49 13.15 -10.22 2.34
N GLN A 50 13.78 -9.74 1.26
CA GLN A 50 14.69 -10.55 0.45
C GLN A 50 15.90 -11.04 1.26
N ALA A 51 16.52 -10.17 2.07
CA ALA A 51 17.62 -10.54 2.94
C ALA A 51 17.19 -11.61 3.97
N ALA A 52 16.03 -11.44 4.60
CA ALA A 52 15.49 -12.42 5.53
C ALA A 52 15.27 -13.80 4.88
N TRP A 53 14.75 -13.85 3.65
CA TRP A 53 14.62 -15.11 2.90
C TRP A 53 15.98 -15.76 2.58
N HIS A 54 16.99 -14.96 2.27
CA HIS A 54 18.34 -15.45 2.04
C HIS A 54 18.95 -16.06 3.31
N ASP A 55 18.84 -15.35 4.43
CA ASP A 55 19.35 -15.81 5.72
C ASP A 55 18.67 -17.12 6.14
N MET A 56 17.34 -17.20 6.02
CA MET A 56 16.59 -18.45 6.30
C MET A 56 17.03 -19.61 5.40
N SER A 57 17.31 -19.35 4.11
CA SER A 57 17.84 -20.37 3.22
C SER A 57 19.23 -20.85 3.62
N SER A 58 20.09 -19.92 4.09
CA SER A 58 21.43 -20.26 4.55
C SER A 58 21.39 -21.08 5.84
N ASP A 59 20.52 -20.72 6.79
CA ASP A 59 20.35 -21.46 8.04
C ASP A 59 19.86 -22.88 7.79
N LEU A 60 18.90 -23.06 6.88
CA LEU A 60 18.41 -24.38 6.48
C LEU A 60 19.50 -25.22 5.79
N GLN A 61 20.33 -24.62 4.95
CA GLN A 61 21.46 -25.31 4.32
C GLN A 61 22.49 -25.74 5.37
N ASN A 62 22.82 -24.88 6.33
CA ASN A 62 23.73 -25.21 7.43
C ASN A 62 23.19 -26.38 8.27
N ILE A 63 21.89 -26.39 8.60
CA ILE A 63 21.25 -27.50 9.30
C ILE A 63 21.36 -28.79 8.47
N TYR A 64 21.10 -28.72 7.17
CA TYR A 64 21.22 -29.87 6.27
C TYR A 64 22.65 -30.41 6.23
N ASP A 65 23.65 -29.55 6.06
CA ASP A 65 25.06 -29.93 5.97
C ASP A 65 25.54 -30.57 7.28
N LEU A 66 25.18 -29.99 8.44
CA LEU A 66 25.46 -30.57 9.75
C LEU A 66 24.86 -31.98 9.88
N VAL A 67 23.60 -32.16 9.47
CA VAL A 67 22.92 -33.46 9.52
C VAL A 67 23.55 -34.47 8.55
N ALA A 68 23.92 -34.03 7.35
CA ALA A 68 24.44 -34.89 6.29
C ALA A 68 25.90 -35.31 6.51
N GLU A 69 26.74 -34.45 7.10
CA GLU A 69 28.17 -34.69 7.31
C GLU A 69 28.48 -35.35 8.66
N GLU A 70 27.75 -35.04 9.75
CA GLU A 70 28.05 -35.60 11.08
C GLU A 70 27.30 -36.91 11.39
N PHE A 71 26.16 -37.22 10.75
CA PHE A 71 25.36 -38.41 11.07
C PHE A 71 25.55 -39.57 10.10
N THR A 72 26.68 -40.26 10.24
CA THR A 72 26.95 -41.53 9.53
C THR A 72 26.69 -42.80 10.37
N GLY A 73 26.22 -42.69 11.62
CA GLY A 73 26.04 -43.87 12.49
C GLY A 73 25.04 -43.75 13.65
N GLU A 74 25.01 -42.66 14.40
CA GLU A 74 24.06 -42.46 15.51
C GLU A 74 23.63 -40.99 15.60
N VAL A 75 22.33 -40.75 15.81
CA VAL A 75 21.75 -39.42 16.02
C VAL A 75 22.06 -38.98 17.47
N PRO A 76 22.81 -37.89 17.71
CA PRO A 76 23.04 -37.36 19.04
C PRO A 76 21.71 -36.93 19.64
N THR A 77 21.55 -37.17 20.93
CA THR A 77 20.42 -36.64 21.72
C THR A 77 20.42 -35.11 21.67
N MET A 78 19.60 -34.55 20.78
CA MET A 78 19.44 -33.13 20.47
C MET A 78 18.69 -32.34 21.56
N GLY A 79 19.12 -32.39 22.82
CA GLY A 79 18.44 -31.65 23.90
C GLY A 79 18.49 -30.11 23.75
N ILE A 80 19.53 -29.57 23.09
CA ILE A 80 19.67 -28.13 22.78
C ILE A 80 19.08 -27.80 21.40
N GLY A 81 19.14 -28.75 20.45
CA GLY A 81 18.56 -28.61 19.11
C GLY A 81 17.03 -28.56 19.12
N GLU A 82 16.36 -29.33 19.99
CA GLU A 82 14.90 -29.33 20.11
C GLU A 82 14.32 -27.97 20.53
N LEU A 83 14.96 -27.27 21.47
CA LEU A 83 14.51 -25.94 21.91
C LEU A 83 14.67 -24.89 20.80
N GLY A 84 15.78 -24.94 20.05
CA GLY A 84 16.01 -24.05 18.91
C GLY A 84 15.03 -24.30 17.76
N LEU A 85 14.77 -25.57 17.43
CA LEU A 85 13.86 -25.96 16.36
C LEU A 85 12.40 -25.65 16.69
N ASN A 86 11.97 -25.87 17.94
CA ASN A 86 10.61 -25.52 18.37
C ASN A 86 10.38 -24.00 18.30
N ASN A 87 11.35 -23.20 18.72
CA ASN A 87 11.26 -21.74 18.61
C ASN A 87 11.15 -21.28 17.15
N ILE A 88 11.95 -21.88 16.25
CA ILE A 88 11.84 -21.62 14.81
C ILE A 88 10.43 -21.95 14.29
N ILE A 89 9.87 -23.10 14.66
CA ILE A 89 8.51 -23.51 14.25
C ILE A 89 7.46 -22.53 14.78
N GLU A 90 7.58 -22.05 16.02
CA GLU A 90 6.67 -21.05 16.61
C GLU A 90 6.70 -19.73 15.84
N GLU A 91 7.89 -19.19 15.55
CA GLU A 91 8.07 -17.97 14.76
C GLU A 91 7.51 -18.10 13.33
N TRP A 92 7.70 -19.26 12.68
CA TRP A 92 7.09 -19.54 11.37
C TRP A 92 5.56 -19.55 11.40
N ASN A 93 4.96 -20.08 12.47
CA ASN A 93 3.52 -20.08 12.64
C ASN A 93 2.99 -18.66 12.91
N ALA A 94 3.70 -17.85 13.71
CA ALA A 94 3.35 -16.45 13.92
C ALA A 94 3.38 -15.65 12.60
N LEU A 95 4.43 -15.81 11.79
CA LEU A 95 4.53 -15.18 10.47
C LEU A 95 3.37 -15.59 9.55
N LYS A 96 2.99 -16.87 9.55
CA LYS A 96 1.87 -17.39 8.77
C LYS A 96 0.56 -16.69 9.17
N ASP A 97 0.30 -16.53 10.45
CA ASP A 97 -0.92 -15.89 10.95
C ASP A 97 -0.97 -14.40 10.56
N ASP A 98 0.15 -13.69 10.67
CA ASP A 98 0.27 -12.29 10.24
C ASP A 98 -0.01 -12.12 8.74
N VAL A 99 0.56 -12.99 7.90
CA VAL A 99 0.34 -12.97 6.44
C VAL A 99 -1.12 -13.29 6.10
N GLN A 100 -1.75 -14.24 6.80
CA GLN A 100 -3.16 -14.55 6.59
C GLN A 100 -4.06 -13.38 6.95
N ASN A 101 -3.79 -12.70 8.07
CA ASN A 101 -4.52 -11.51 8.47
C ASN A 101 -4.40 -10.42 7.39
N TYR A 102 -3.18 -10.09 6.96
CA TYR A 102 -2.94 -9.09 5.91
C TYR A 102 -3.70 -9.40 4.61
N ARG A 103 -3.66 -10.66 4.13
CA ARG A 103 -4.38 -11.08 2.92
C ARG A 103 -5.89 -10.92 3.03
N SER A 104 -6.44 -11.09 4.24
CA SER A 104 -7.88 -10.95 4.48
C SER A 104 -8.36 -9.50 4.51
N THR A 105 -7.45 -8.54 4.77
CA THR A 105 -7.80 -7.12 4.99
C THR A 105 -7.45 -6.20 3.82
N VAL A 106 -6.61 -6.63 2.88
CA VAL A 106 -6.03 -5.72 1.86
C VAL A 106 -6.99 -5.30 0.74
N TYR A 107 -8.12 -5.99 0.54
CA TYR A 107 -9.06 -5.73 -0.56
C TYR A 107 -10.39 -5.13 -0.07
N LEU A 108 -10.37 -3.92 0.50
CA LEU A 108 -11.57 -3.28 1.06
C LEU A 108 -12.00 -1.97 0.37
N THR A 109 -11.49 -1.64 -0.81
CA THR A 109 -12.01 -0.48 -1.57
C THR A 109 -12.48 -0.90 -2.95
N ASP A 110 -13.74 -0.58 -3.25
CA ASP A 110 -14.29 -0.62 -4.60
C ASP A 110 -13.43 0.25 -5.53
N ASP A 111 -13.26 -0.19 -6.77
CA ASP A 111 -12.52 0.58 -7.77
C ASP A 111 -13.12 2.00 -7.89
N PRO A 112 -12.30 3.06 -7.87
CA PRO A 112 -12.81 4.42 -8.02
C PRO A 112 -13.48 4.57 -9.39
N ALA A 113 -14.61 5.27 -9.42
CA ALA A 113 -15.34 5.54 -10.66
C ALA A 113 -14.45 6.32 -11.64
N ILE A 114 -14.30 5.81 -12.87
CA ILE A 114 -13.62 6.51 -13.96
C ILE A 114 -14.60 7.53 -14.52
N LEU A 115 -14.33 8.82 -14.29
CA LEU A 115 -15.12 9.94 -14.78
C LEU A 115 -14.40 10.64 -15.94
N THR A 116 -15.16 11.07 -16.94
CA THR A 116 -14.71 12.06 -17.92
C THR A 116 -14.55 13.44 -17.27
N PRO A 117 -13.81 14.38 -17.89
CA PRO A 117 -13.69 15.74 -17.37
C PRO A 117 -15.04 16.46 -17.19
N GLU A 118 -16.03 16.16 -18.04
CA GLU A 118 -17.37 16.73 -17.94
C GLU A 118 -18.15 16.14 -16.76
N GLU A 119 -18.09 14.83 -16.57
CA GLU A 119 -18.69 14.15 -15.40
C GLU A 119 -18.04 14.58 -14.09
N TYR A 120 -16.71 14.78 -14.09
CA TYR A 120 -15.98 15.30 -12.95
C TYR A 120 -16.40 16.73 -12.61
N ASN A 121 -16.49 17.60 -13.62
CA ASN A 121 -16.95 18.98 -13.42
C ASN A 121 -18.40 19.04 -12.92
N ASN A 122 -19.28 18.15 -13.40
CA ASN A 122 -20.65 18.03 -12.91
C ASN A 122 -20.67 17.56 -11.44
N ALA A 123 -19.85 16.57 -11.09
CA ALA A 123 -19.71 16.12 -9.70
C ALA A 123 -19.21 17.23 -8.76
N LEU A 124 -18.30 18.09 -9.23
CA LEU A 124 -17.84 19.27 -8.49
C LEU A 124 -18.94 20.31 -8.29
N GLN A 125 -19.77 20.55 -9.32
CA GLN A 125 -20.92 21.47 -9.22
C GLN A 125 -22.01 20.94 -8.28
N ASP A 126 -22.28 19.64 -8.32
CA ASP A 126 -23.21 18.96 -7.43
C ASP A 126 -22.71 18.97 -5.98
N ALA A 127 -21.41 18.75 -5.76
CA ALA A 127 -20.79 18.77 -4.43
C ALA A 127 -20.68 20.18 -3.82
N SER A 128 -20.55 21.23 -4.64
CA SER A 128 -20.46 22.63 -4.20
C SER A 128 -21.83 23.30 -3.99
N GLY A 129 -22.94 22.62 -4.28
CA GLY A 129 -24.28 23.09 -3.93
C GLY A 129 -24.86 24.17 -4.84
N ALA A 130 -24.41 24.31 -6.09
CA ALA A 130 -25.00 25.24 -7.05
C ALA A 130 -26.30 24.71 -7.68
N LYS A 131 -27.29 24.32 -6.84
CA LYS A 131 -28.69 24.34 -7.27
C LYS A 131 -29.19 25.78 -7.19
N ILE A 132 -28.88 26.58 -8.22
CA ILE A 132 -29.67 27.78 -8.49
C ILE A 132 -30.95 27.28 -9.17
N ALA A 133 -32.01 27.14 -8.36
CA ALA A 133 -33.39 27.15 -8.84
C ALA A 133 -33.82 28.60 -9.12
#